data_AF-A0A4Z1BIV8-F1
#
_entry.id   AF-A0A4Z1BIV8-F1
#
_cell.length_a   1.000
_cell.length_b   1.000
_cell.length_c   1.000
_cell.angle_alpha   90.00
_cell.angle_beta   90.00
_cell.angle_gamma   90.00
#
_symmetry.space_group_name_H-M   'P 1'
#
loop_
_entity.id
_entity.type
_entity.pdbx_description
1 polymer ?
#
loop_
_entity_poly.entity_id
_entity_poly.type
_entity_poly.pdbx_seq_one_letter_code
_entity_poly.pdbx_strand_id
1 'polypeptide(L)' 'MSRAFLIVMDSLGIGGAPDAGDYFNEGRPDTGANTLAHIAAAHPLHLPVLDGLGLGAALRLASGAEAPGLG' A
#
# COMPACT_ATOMS: atom_id res chain seq x y z
N MET A 1 26.65 12.58 0.27
CA MET A 1 25.64 12.19 -0.74
C MET A 1 25.06 13.45 -1.36
N SER A 2 25.19 13.67 -2.67
CA SER A 2 24.71 14.89 -3.35
C SER A 2 23.54 14.65 -4.32
N ARG A 3 23.11 13.40 -4.50
CA ARG A 3 22.07 13.00 -5.44
C ARG A 3 21.00 12.18 -4.73
N ALA A 4 19.76 12.41 -5.11
CA ALA A 4 18.61 11.60 -4.76
C ALA A 4 17.95 11.10 -6.06
N PHE A 5 17.42 9.88 -6.01
CA PHE A 5 16.58 9.31 -7.07
C PHE A 5 15.18 9.14 -6.50
N LEU A 6 14.21 9.85 -7.06
CA LEU A 6 12.82 9.76 -6.67
C LEU A 6 12.07 8.93 -7.71
N ILE A 7 11.40 7.88 -7.24
CA ILE A 7 10.52 7.04 -8.05
C ILE A 7 9.13 7.11 -7.40
N VAL A 8 8.13 7.51 -8.18
CA VAL A 8 6.73 7.54 -7.74
C VAL A 8 6.00 6.39 -8.41
N MET A 9 5.48 5.47 -7.61
CA MET A 9 4.57 4.42 -8.08
C MET A 9 3.15 4.99 -7.96
N ASP A 10 2.66 5.58 -9.04
CA ASP A 10 1.37 6.27 -9.03
C ASP A 10 0.25 5.33 -8.59
N SER A 11 -0.62 5.82 -7.71
CA SER A 11 -1.77 5.15 -7.09
C SER A 11 -1.52 3.93 -6.17
N LEU A 12 -0.26 3.51 -5.92
CA LEU A 12 0.03 2.36 -5.06
C LEU A 12 -0.11 2.70 -3.55
N GLY A 13 -1.36 2.77 -3.07
CA GLY A 13 -1.68 2.97 -1.67
C GLY A 13 -1.47 1.70 -0.81
N ILE A 14 -1.06 1.90 0.44
CA ILE A 14 -0.84 0.83 1.44
C ILE A 14 -1.84 0.88 2.59
N GLY A 15 -3.00 1.52 2.37
CA GLY A 15 -4.05 1.72 3.37
C GLY A 15 -4.64 3.12 3.29
N GLY A 16 -5.89 3.25 3.73
CA GLY A 16 -6.59 4.53 3.82
C GLY A 16 -5.93 5.44 4.84
N ALA A 17 -5.84 6.73 4.51
CA ALA A 17 -5.37 7.74 5.43
C ALA A 17 -6.36 7.93 6.61
N PRO A 18 -5.95 8.59 7.72
CA PRO A 18 -6.82 8.83 8.86
C PRO A 18 -8.12 9.57 8.53
N ASP A 19 -8.12 10.38 7.46
CA ASP A 19 -9.24 11.16 6.94
C ASP A 19 -9.97 10.48 5.77
N ALA A 20 -9.71 9.18 5.50
CA ALA A 20 -10.34 8.47 4.37
C ALA A 20 -11.89 8.46 4.42
N GLY A 21 -12.50 8.69 5.58
CA GLY A 21 -13.95 8.83 5.72
C GLY A 21 -14.53 10.11 5.07
N ASP A 22 -13.69 11.11 4.79
CA ASP A 22 -14.09 12.39 4.20
C ASP A 22 -14.10 12.37 2.66
N TYR A 23 -13.56 11.30 2.06
CA TYR A 23 -13.43 11.12 0.61
C TYR A 23 -14.28 9.94 0.14
N PHE A 24 -14.85 10.05 -1.06
CA PHE A 24 -15.87 9.11 -1.53
C PHE A 24 -15.67 8.70 -2.99
N ASN A 25 -15.87 7.41 -3.26
CA ASN A 25 -16.01 6.83 -4.59
C ASN A 25 -17.46 6.39 -4.80
N GLU A 26 -18.17 7.03 -5.74
CA GLU A 26 -19.58 6.73 -6.06
C GLU A 26 -20.52 6.76 -4.83
N GLY A 27 -20.25 7.67 -3.87
CA GLY A 27 -21.02 7.81 -2.64
C GLY A 27 -20.63 6.84 -1.51
N ARG A 28 -19.64 5.97 -1.74
CA ARG A 28 -19.04 5.12 -0.70
C ARG A 28 -17.76 5.77 -0.16
N PRO A 29 -17.59 5.91 1.17
CA PRO A 29 -16.37 6.49 1.73
C PRO A 29 -15.15 5.58 1.49
N ASP A 30 -13.96 6.18 1.41
CA ASP A 30 -12.69 5.47 1.21
C ASP A 30 -12.18 4.75 2.47
N THR A 31 -12.94 4.79 3.57
CA THR A 31 -12.69 3.98 4.76
C THR A 31 -12.48 2.51 4.39
N GLY A 32 -11.31 1.98 4.74
CA GLY A 32 -10.92 0.60 4.45
C GLY A 32 -10.30 0.38 3.06
N ALA A 33 -10.08 1.43 2.25
CA ALA A 33 -9.30 1.31 1.03
C ALA A 33 -7.86 0.84 1.34
N ASN A 34 -7.36 -0.14 0.57
CA ASN A 34 -5.97 -0.59 0.66
C ASN A 34 -5.55 -1.25 -0.65
N THR A 35 -4.96 -0.48 -1.56
CA THR A 35 -4.63 -0.94 -2.92
C THR A 35 -3.70 -2.16 -2.89
N LEU A 36 -2.56 -2.06 -2.20
CA LEU A 36 -1.57 -3.13 -2.16
C LEU A 36 -2.12 -4.41 -1.53
N ALA A 37 -2.79 -4.32 -0.37
CA ALA A 37 -3.32 -5.50 0.31
C ALA A 37 -4.43 -6.16 -0.50
N HIS A 38 -5.35 -5.39 -1.11
CA HIS A 38 -6.42 -5.95 -1.93
C HIS A 38 -5.87 -6.61 -3.22
N ILE A 39 -4.83 -6.04 -3.84
CA ILE A 39 -4.15 -6.68 -4.97
C ILE A 39 -3.51 -8.00 -4.52
N ALA A 40 -2.76 -8.00 -3.42
CA ALA A 40 -2.09 -9.21 -2.91
C ALA A 40 -3.07 -10.32 -2.51
N ALA A 41 -4.27 -9.95 -2.05
CA ALA A 41 -5.34 -10.90 -1.74
C ALA A 41 -5.97 -11.51 -3.00
N ALA A 42 -6.08 -10.73 -4.08
CA ALA A 42 -6.67 -11.18 -5.34
C ALA A 42 -5.67 -11.90 -6.26
N HIS A 43 -4.39 -11.52 -6.19
CA HIS A 43 -3.33 -11.98 -7.08
C HIS A 43 -2.02 -12.19 -6.33
N PRO A 44 -1.32 -13.33 -6.54
CA PRO A 44 0.00 -13.54 -5.98
C PRO A 44 0.98 -12.45 -6.42
N LEU A 45 1.62 -11.79 -5.46
CA LEU A 45 2.69 -10.83 -5.72
C LEU A 45 4.05 -11.48 -5.45
N HIS A 46 4.99 -11.26 -6.37
CA HIS A 46 6.39 -11.64 -6.20
C HIS A 46 7.26 -10.38 -6.38
N LEU A 47 7.50 -9.67 -5.27
CA LEU A 47 8.21 -8.39 -5.26
C LEU A 47 9.40 -8.41 -4.29
N PRO A 48 10.38 -9.32 -4.47
CA PRO A 48 11.35 -9.65 -3.43
C PRO A 48 12.31 -8.48 -3.17
N VAL A 49 12.56 -7.63 -4.18
CA VAL A 49 13.39 -6.44 -4.04
C VAL A 49 12.68 -5.35 -3.23
N LEU A 50 11.42 -5.05 -3.55
CA LEU A 50 10.68 -4.02 -2.82
C LEU A 50 10.37 -4.47 -1.40
N ASP A 51 10.08 -5.74 -1.20
CA ASP A 51 9.86 -6.30 0.13
C ASP A 51 11.14 -6.27 0.98
N GLY A 52 12.29 -6.63 0.39
CA GLY A 52 13.60 -6.48 1.04
C GLY A 52 13.98 -5.02 1.35
N LEU A 53 13.40 -4.05 0.65
CA LEU A 53 13.51 -2.62 0.97
C LEU A 53 12.48 -2.16 2.03
N GLY A 54 11.58 -3.02 2.47
CA GLY A 54 10.63 -2.79 3.55
C GLY A 54 9.17 -2.56 3.13
N LEU A 55 8.76 -2.93 1.91
CA LEU A 55 7.39 -2.72 1.45
C LEU A 55 6.34 -3.42 2.33
N GLY A 56 6.51 -4.71 2.66
CA GLY A 56 5.59 -5.43 3.55
C GLY A 56 5.56 -4.85 4.97
N ALA A 57 6.72 -4.45 5.50
CA ALA A 57 6.82 -3.77 6.78
C ALA A 57 6.07 -2.42 6.79
N ALA A 58 6.21 -1.62 5.72
CA ALA A 58 5.51 -0.35 5.57
C ALA A 58 3.99 -0.52 5.52
N LEU A 59 3.49 -1.51 4.77
CA LEU A 59 2.07 -1.87 4.74
C LEU A 59 1.53 -2.18 6.14
N ARG A 60 2.22 -3.06 6.87
CA ARG A 60 1.82 -3.44 8.23
C ARG A 60 1.84 -2.26 9.19
N LEU A 61 2.81 -1.35 9.07
CA LEU A 61 2.86 -0.13 9.89
C LEU A 61 1.75 0.86 9.54
N ALA A 62 1.43 1.02 8.25
CA ALA A 62 0.45 2.01 7.80
C ALA A 62 -1.00 1.60 8.10
N SER A 63 -1.33 0.30 7.96
CA SER A 63 -2.72 -0.16 8.02
C SER A 63 -2.96 -1.38 8.89
N GLY A 64 -1.92 -1.99 9.48
CA GLY A 64 -2.03 -3.27 10.19
C GLY A 64 -2.31 -4.48 9.28
N ALA A 65 -2.32 -4.30 7.96
CA ALA A 65 -2.62 -5.37 7.01
C ALA A 65 -1.38 -6.23 6.75
N GLU A 66 -1.61 -7.51 6.47
CA GLU A 66 -0.60 -8.41 5.90
C GLU A 66 -0.95 -8.68 4.44
N ALA A 67 0.06 -8.72 3.57
CA ALA A 67 -0.09 -9.03 2.16
C ALA A 67 0.63 -10.35 1.85
N PRO A 68 -0.07 -11.38 1.35
CA PRO A 68 0.56 -12.63 0.95
C PRO A 68 1.74 -12.40 -0.01
N GLY A 69 2.90 -12.94 0.32
CA GLY A 69 4.12 -12.77 -0.47
C GLY A 69 4.95 -11.51 -0.14
N LEU A 70 4.55 -10.72 0.86
CA LEU A 70 5.30 -9.58 1.41
C LEU A 70 5.38 -9.71 2.94
N GLY A 71 6.58 -9.76 3.54
CA GLY A 71 6.74 -9.90 5.00
C GLY A 71 8.03 -10.55 5.47
#